data_AF-A0A8S1EL46-F1
#
_entry.id   AF-A0A8S1EL46-F1
#
_cell.length_a   1.000
_cell.length_b   1.000
_cell.length_c   1.000
_cell.angle_alpha   90.00
_cell.angle_beta   90.00
_cell.angle_gamma   90.00
#
_symmetry.space_group_name_H-M   'P 1'
#
loop_
_entity.id
_entity.type
_entity.pdbx_description
1 polymer ?
#
loop_
_entity_poly.entity_id
_entity_poly.type
_entity_poly.pdbx_seq_one_letter_code
_entity_poly.pdbx_strand_id
1 'polypeptide(L)'
;MLLGNNFCPAPCPDYYEPILHVIGAISTMLNVFGIYLTMYRSTHKTKYRFCQLYVQLTAFCTEFDLSIINPAYFYFPMIGGINCGMFRHFQVKYEINSHFCITIFALLFSLQTPSMVSCFLYRHFVAARCSPASIMAQKKYLNFLMMIIFHLFPIMITISLYKSRLTMEEKRASIDLNFPDCVGVFDEFTFDMYDYNVNSNFLVFVAFVSALIVAFFACSGYLTWRTVKILKTYRTIISTRTYRMQRESLAALIAQVC
;
A
#
# COMPACT_ATOMS: atom_id res chain seq x y z
N MET A 1 -1.65 24.33 18.20
CA MET A 1 -0.25 24.77 18.37
C MET A 1 0.27 24.13 19.65
N LEU A 2 1.05 23.06 19.53
CA LEU A 2 1.82 22.55 20.66
C LEU A 2 3.19 23.27 20.60
N LEU A 3 3.28 24.40 21.29
CA LEU A 3 4.55 25.04 21.63
C LEU A 3 5.13 24.23 22.80
N GLY A 4 6.11 23.39 22.50
CA GLY A 4 6.79 22.57 23.49
C GLY A 4 8.23 22.37 23.07
N ASN A 5 9.12 23.13 23.71
CA ASN A 5 10.57 22.94 23.68
C ASN A 5 10.89 21.44 23.84
N ASN A 6 11.78 20.91 22.99
CA ASN A 6 12.30 19.53 22.90
C ASN A 6 11.75 18.63 21.77
N PHE A 7 11.06 19.16 20.76
CA PHE A 7 10.60 18.35 19.63
C PHE A 7 11.62 18.22 18.48
N CYS A 8 12.91 18.18 18.81
CA CYS A 8 13.92 17.94 17.78
C CYS A 8 14.07 16.45 17.54
N PRO A 9 14.12 16.03 16.27
CA PRO A 9 14.16 14.62 15.95
C PRO A 9 15.42 13.97 16.49
N ALA A 10 15.22 12.90 17.24
CA ALA A 10 16.30 12.03 17.65
C ALA A 10 16.84 11.26 16.42
N PRO A 11 18.12 10.86 16.44
CA PRO A 11 18.63 9.89 15.48
C PRO A 11 17.80 8.60 15.54
N CYS A 12 17.83 7.81 14.47
CA CYS A 12 17.20 6.50 14.45
C CYS A 12 17.65 5.70 15.69
N PRO A 13 16.74 5.22 16.54
CA PRO A 13 17.12 4.40 17.68
C PRO A 13 17.79 3.10 17.22
N ASP A 14 18.83 2.65 17.91
CA ASP A 14 19.62 1.47 17.52
C ASP A 14 18.78 0.18 17.43
N TYR A 15 17.66 0.12 18.15
CA TYR A 15 16.73 -1.02 18.12
C TYR A 15 15.74 -0.97 16.94
N TYR A 16 15.55 0.18 16.29
CA TYR A 16 14.51 0.37 15.27
C TYR A 16 14.79 -0.48 14.02
N GLU A 17 16.02 -0.41 13.52
CA GLU A 17 16.44 -1.15 12.33
C GLU A 17 16.39 -2.68 12.54
N PRO A 18 16.97 -3.26 13.61
CA PRO A 18 16.88 -4.70 13.85
C PRO A 18 15.44 -5.22 13.92
N ILE A 19 14.52 -4.45 14.51
CA ILE A 19 13.11 -4.81 14.57
C ILE A 19 12.49 -4.85 13.17
N LEU A 20 12.72 -3.82 12.36
CA LEU A 20 12.23 -3.79 10.98
C LEU A 20 12.80 -4.93 10.14
N HIS A 21 14.09 -5.26 10.28
CA HIS A 21 14.69 -6.40 9.57
C HIS A 21 14.09 -7.74 9.99
N VAL A 22 13.80 -7.95 11.27
CA VAL A 22 13.17 -9.18 11.75
C VAL A 22 11.74 -9.32 11.22
N ILE A 23 10.95 -8.24 11.31
CA ILE A 23 9.58 -8.20 10.76
C ILE A 23 9.62 -8.47 9.26
N GLY A 24 10.50 -7.76 8.55
CA GLY A 24 10.74 -7.88 7.13
C GLY A 24 11.16 -9.27 6.68
N ALA A 25 12.08 -9.90 7.41
CA ALA A 25 12.54 -11.25 7.12
C ALA A 25 11.40 -12.26 7.26
N ILE A 26 10.63 -12.18 8.36
CA ILE A 26 9.46 -13.06 8.57
C ILE A 26 8.43 -12.84 7.47
N SER A 27 8.08 -11.58 7.18
CA SER A 27 7.08 -11.24 6.15
C SER A 27 7.55 -11.69 4.76
N THR A 28 8.83 -11.50 4.44
CA THR A 28 9.44 -11.98 3.19
C THR A 28 9.32 -13.49 3.05
N MET A 29 9.65 -14.25 4.10
CA MET A 29 9.52 -15.71 4.08
C MET A 29 8.07 -16.15 3.86
N LEU A 30 7.11 -15.50 4.52
CA LEU A 30 5.69 -15.79 4.36
C LEU A 30 5.18 -15.48 2.95
N ASN A 31 5.57 -14.34 2.38
CA ASN A 31 5.21 -13.95 1.02
C ASN A 31 5.83 -14.89 -0.03
N VAL A 32 7.10 -15.27 0.12
CA VAL A 32 7.76 -16.26 -0.75
C VAL A 32 7.07 -17.62 -0.66
N PHE A 33 6.72 -18.06 0.55
CA PHE A 33 5.94 -19.28 0.74
C PHE A 33 4.55 -19.18 0.11
N GLY A 34 3.87 -18.03 0.23
CA GLY A 34 2.59 -17.74 -0.43
C GLY A 34 2.68 -17.79 -1.95
N ILE A 35 3.73 -17.22 -2.54
CA ILE A 35 4.04 -17.30 -3.97
C ILE A 35 4.25 -18.76 -4.38
N TYR A 36 5.08 -19.50 -3.63
CA TYR A 36 5.35 -20.92 -3.89
C TYR A 36 4.07 -21.76 -3.88
N LEU A 37 3.23 -21.62 -2.84
CA LEU A 37 1.95 -22.33 -2.75
C LEU A 37 1.02 -21.98 -3.91
N THR A 38 0.94 -20.71 -4.26
CA THR A 38 0.12 -20.20 -5.36
C THR A 38 0.61 -20.76 -6.71
N MET A 39 1.93 -20.87 -6.88
CA MET A 39 2.55 -21.31 -8.14
C MET A 39 2.54 -22.84 -8.32
N TYR A 40 2.83 -23.61 -7.27
CA TYR A 40 3.11 -25.04 -7.40
C TYR A 40 2.01 -25.94 -6.82
N ARG A 41 1.30 -25.50 -5.77
CA ARG A 41 0.29 -26.32 -5.08
C ARG A 41 -1.14 -26.06 -5.54
N SER A 42 -1.42 -24.93 -6.17
CA SER A 42 -2.75 -24.64 -6.75
C SER A 42 -3.00 -25.49 -8.01
N THR A 43 -3.57 -26.68 -7.81
CA THR A 43 -3.87 -27.69 -8.85
C THR A 43 -4.91 -27.25 -9.89
N HIS A 44 -5.67 -26.18 -9.64
CA HIS A 44 -6.66 -25.66 -10.57
C HIS A 44 -6.12 -24.44 -11.33
N LYS A 45 -6.17 -24.48 -12.67
CA LYS A 45 -5.90 -23.36 -13.61
C LYS A 45 -6.98 -22.26 -13.50
N THR A 46 -7.15 -21.69 -12.32
CA THR A 46 -8.19 -20.68 -12.07
C THR A 46 -7.61 -19.29 -12.19
N LYS A 47 -8.37 -18.36 -12.79
CA LYS A 47 -8.00 -16.93 -12.85
C LYS A 47 -7.79 -16.31 -11.46
N TYR A 48 -8.30 -16.94 -10.40
CA TYR A 48 -8.05 -16.55 -9.02
C TYR A 48 -6.57 -16.57 -8.64
N ARG A 49 -5.83 -17.56 -9.16
CA ARG A 49 -4.40 -17.73 -8.89
C ARG A 49 -3.59 -16.50 -9.30
N PHE A 50 -3.92 -15.89 -10.44
CA PHE A 50 -3.24 -14.69 -10.91
C PHE A 50 -3.50 -13.48 -10.01
N CYS A 51 -4.72 -13.34 -9.47
CA CYS A 51 -4.97 -12.29 -8.49
C CYS A 51 -4.18 -12.51 -7.20
N GLN A 52 -4.24 -13.72 -6.64
CA GLN A 52 -3.51 -14.02 -5.40
C GLN A 52 -2.00 -13.85 -5.60
N LEU A 53 -1.46 -14.29 -6.75
CA LEU A 53 -0.06 -14.06 -7.08
C LEU A 53 0.26 -12.57 -7.17
N TYR A 54 -0.63 -11.76 -7.77
CA TYR A 54 -0.43 -10.31 -7.85
C TYR A 54 -0.36 -9.67 -6.45
N VAL A 55 -1.27 -10.03 -5.54
CA VAL A 55 -1.24 -9.57 -4.13
C VAL A 55 0.06 -9.97 -3.44
N GLN A 56 0.49 -11.21 -3.59
CA GLN A 56 1.70 -11.71 -2.93
C GLN A 56 2.98 -11.06 -3.48
N LEU A 57 3.03 -10.77 -4.79
CA LEU A 57 4.16 -10.08 -5.42
C LEU A 57 4.25 -8.61 -4.99
N THR A 58 3.12 -7.89 -4.96
CA THR A 58 3.12 -6.48 -4.50
C THR A 58 3.45 -6.38 -3.02
N ALA A 59 2.91 -7.28 -2.18
CA ALA A 59 3.25 -7.39 -0.77
C ALA A 59 4.75 -7.69 -0.58
N PHE A 60 5.29 -8.70 -1.27
CA PHE A 60 6.72 -9.03 -1.23
C PHE A 60 7.61 -7.83 -1.58
N CYS A 61 7.32 -7.14 -2.69
CA CYS A 61 8.12 -5.97 -3.10
C CYS A 61 8.04 -4.82 -2.08
N THR A 62 6.86 -4.60 -1.49
CA THR A 62 6.67 -3.53 -0.49
C THR A 62 7.42 -3.84 0.79
N GLU A 63 7.36 -5.08 1.27
CA GLU A 63 8.04 -5.52 2.49
C GLU A 63 9.56 -5.50 2.32
N PHE A 64 10.04 -5.94 1.15
CA PHE A 64 11.45 -5.82 0.78
C PHE A 64 11.90 -4.36 0.77
N ASP A 65 11.09 -3.47 0.20
CA ASP A 65 11.39 -2.03 0.18
C ASP A 65 11.43 -1.45 1.59
N LEU A 66 10.40 -1.65 2.42
CA LEU A 66 10.34 -1.13 3.79
C LEU A 66 11.44 -1.65 4.71
N SER A 67 11.80 -2.91 4.57
CA SER A 67 12.71 -3.55 5.52
C SER A 67 14.17 -3.34 5.14
N ILE A 68 14.48 -3.36 3.84
CA ILE A 68 15.86 -3.34 3.35
C ILE A 68 16.19 -2.01 2.68
N ILE A 69 15.34 -1.49 1.79
CA ILE A 69 15.68 -0.32 0.96
C ILE A 69 15.42 1.00 1.70
N ASN A 70 14.26 1.09 2.36
CA ASN A 70 13.71 2.32 2.90
C ASN A 70 13.10 2.07 4.30
N PRO A 71 13.91 1.68 5.30
CA PRO A 71 13.48 1.65 6.70
C PRO A 71 13.37 3.09 7.23
N ALA A 72 12.34 3.79 6.75
CA ALA A 72 12.10 5.18 7.05
C ALA A 72 11.66 5.34 8.51
N TYR A 73 12.26 6.30 9.21
CA TYR A 73 11.85 6.77 10.51
C TYR A 73 11.21 8.14 10.35
N PHE A 74 9.89 8.17 10.53
CA PHE A 74 9.10 9.38 10.39
C PHE A 74 9.11 10.18 11.68
N TYR A 75 9.29 11.49 11.52
CA TYR A 75 9.11 12.44 12.59
C TYR A 75 7.63 12.86 12.63
N PHE A 76 7.12 13.19 13.80
CA PHE A 76 5.80 13.78 13.96
C PHE A 76 5.94 14.84 15.04
N PRO A 77 5.42 16.08 14.90
CA PRO A 77 4.47 16.54 13.89
C PRO A 77 5.09 17.00 12.57
N MET A 78 6.41 17.05 12.47
CA MET A 78 7.10 17.38 11.22
C MET A 78 6.79 16.31 10.16
N ILE A 79 6.21 16.70 9.02
CA ILE A 79 5.93 15.75 7.94
C ILE A 79 7.23 15.46 7.19
N GLY A 80 8.06 14.60 7.75
CA GLY A 80 9.38 14.28 7.23
C GLY A 80 9.99 13.10 7.96
N GLY A 81 11.18 12.70 7.54
CA GLY A 81 11.86 11.55 8.10
C GLY A 81 13.24 11.35 7.53
N ILE A 82 13.95 10.40 8.13
CA ILE A 82 15.23 9.90 7.65
C ILE A 82 15.12 8.41 7.35
N ASN A 83 15.94 7.94 6.42
CA ASN A 83 16.16 6.51 6.26
C ASN A 83 17.18 6.01 7.26
N CYS A 84 16.89 4.87 7.87
CA CYS A 84 17.79 4.24 8.84
C CYS A 84 18.66 3.15 8.21
N GLY A 85 19.70 2.76 8.93
CA GLY A 85 20.36 1.47 8.73
C GLY A 85 21.35 1.31 7.60
N MET A 86 21.63 0.05 7.23
CA MET A 86 22.69 -0.28 6.27
C MET A 86 22.48 0.38 4.90
N PHE A 87 21.23 0.47 4.46
CA PHE A 87 20.89 1.07 3.16
C PHE A 87 21.02 2.60 3.16
N ARG A 88 20.96 3.25 4.34
CA ARG A 88 21.33 4.67 4.50
C ARG A 88 22.76 4.94 4.04
N HIS A 89 23.70 4.08 4.42
CA HIS A 89 25.12 4.21 4.02
C HIS A 89 25.28 4.04 2.51
N PHE A 90 24.50 3.14 1.92
CA PHE A 90 24.45 2.95 0.47
C PHE A 90 23.87 4.18 -0.24
N GLN A 91 22.77 4.75 0.27
CA GLN A 91 22.16 5.97 -0.27
C GLN A 91 23.12 7.15 -0.26
N VAL A 92 23.85 7.36 0.84
CA VAL A 92 24.87 8.41 0.94
C VAL A 92 26.02 8.15 -0.04
N LYS A 93 26.50 6.90 -0.15
CA LYS A 93 27.62 6.54 -1.05
C LYS A 93 27.31 6.74 -2.54
N TYR A 94 26.08 6.47 -2.95
CA TYR A 94 25.64 6.54 -4.35
C TYR A 94 24.76 7.76 -4.65
N GLU A 95 24.68 8.72 -3.71
CA GLU A 95 23.87 9.94 -3.83
C GLU A 95 22.40 9.67 -4.21
N ILE A 96 21.84 8.58 -3.70
CA ILE A 96 20.43 8.23 -3.91
C ILE A 96 19.59 9.00 -2.90
N ASN A 97 18.82 9.97 -3.42
CA ASN A 97 17.97 10.81 -2.60
C ASN A 97 16.84 10.02 -1.91
N SER A 98 16.63 10.22 -0.60
CA SER A 98 15.52 9.63 0.16
C SER A 98 14.14 9.90 -0.45
N HIS A 99 13.96 11.07 -1.08
CA HIS A 99 12.74 11.43 -1.80
C HIS A 99 12.38 10.43 -2.90
N PHE A 100 13.39 9.92 -3.60
CA PHE A 100 13.20 8.93 -4.66
C PHE A 100 12.77 7.59 -4.07
N CYS A 101 13.39 7.16 -2.96
CA CYS A 101 13.03 5.93 -2.27
C CYS A 101 11.59 5.96 -1.76
N ILE A 102 11.17 7.02 -1.07
CA ILE A 102 9.79 7.13 -0.58
C ILE A 102 8.77 7.25 -1.72
N THR A 103 9.16 7.80 -2.87
CA THR A 103 8.32 7.83 -4.08
C THR A 103 8.10 6.41 -4.65
N ILE A 104 9.16 5.60 -4.72
CA ILE A 104 9.05 4.19 -5.12
C ILE A 104 8.21 3.40 -4.12
N PHE A 105 8.45 3.61 -2.82
CA PHE A 105 7.66 3.00 -1.76
C PHE A 105 6.16 3.28 -1.94
N ALA A 106 5.79 4.55 -2.15
CA ALA A 106 4.39 4.95 -2.34
C ALA A 106 3.74 4.27 -3.55
N LEU A 107 4.48 4.07 -4.64
CA LEU A 107 4.02 3.30 -5.80
C LEU A 107 3.76 1.83 -5.44
N LEU A 108 4.74 1.17 -4.82
CA LEU A 108 4.65 -0.26 -4.47
C LEU A 108 3.51 -0.51 -3.47
N PHE A 109 3.43 0.31 -2.43
CA PHE A 109 2.39 0.23 -1.42
C PHE A 109 1.00 0.46 -2.02
N SER A 110 0.83 1.50 -2.83
CA SER A 110 -0.46 1.80 -3.46
C SER A 110 -0.90 0.75 -4.50
N LEU A 111 0.04 0.01 -5.12
CA LEU A 111 -0.26 -1.13 -6.00
C LEU A 111 -0.85 -2.36 -5.27
N GLN A 112 -0.72 -2.44 -3.94
CA GLN A 112 -1.40 -3.49 -3.17
C GLN A 112 -2.93 -3.37 -3.29
N THR A 113 -3.46 -2.15 -3.29
CA THR A 113 -4.90 -1.87 -3.40
C THR A 113 -5.53 -2.45 -4.68
N PRO A 114 -5.10 -2.11 -5.91
CA PRO A 114 -5.66 -2.70 -7.13
C PRO A 114 -5.49 -4.22 -7.17
N SER A 115 -4.41 -4.76 -6.60
CA SER A 115 -4.22 -6.21 -6.51
C SER A 115 -5.31 -6.88 -5.68
N MET A 116 -5.65 -6.34 -4.50
CA MET A 116 -6.73 -6.84 -3.64
C MET A 116 -8.11 -6.67 -4.27
N VAL A 117 -8.41 -5.51 -4.89
CA VAL A 117 -9.69 -5.26 -5.58
C VAL A 117 -9.93 -6.30 -6.68
N SER A 118 -8.88 -6.69 -7.40
CA SER A 118 -8.99 -7.72 -8.43
C SER A 118 -9.44 -9.09 -7.87
N CYS A 119 -9.14 -9.37 -6.60
CA CYS A 119 -9.54 -10.61 -5.93
C CYS A 119 -11.00 -10.54 -5.49
N PHE A 120 -11.44 -9.41 -4.94
CA PHE A 120 -12.86 -9.19 -4.62
C PHE A 120 -13.73 -9.26 -5.87
N LEU A 121 -13.29 -8.63 -6.95
CA LEU A 121 -13.94 -8.70 -8.25
C LEU A 121 -14.07 -10.14 -8.74
N TYR A 122 -12.96 -10.88 -8.76
CA TYR A 122 -12.98 -12.27 -9.20
C TYR A 122 -13.99 -13.10 -8.40
N ARG A 123 -13.99 -12.96 -7.07
CA ARG A 123 -14.90 -13.69 -6.18
C ARG A 123 -16.35 -13.33 -6.43
N HIS A 124 -16.63 -12.05 -6.62
CA HIS A 124 -17.95 -11.59 -7.02
C HIS A 124 -18.40 -12.23 -8.33
N PHE A 125 -17.54 -12.30 -9.36
CA PHE A 125 -17.91 -12.94 -10.63
C PHE A 125 -18.20 -14.42 -10.51
N VAL A 126 -17.39 -15.15 -9.74
CA VAL A 126 -17.63 -16.59 -9.57
C VAL A 126 -18.95 -16.82 -8.84
N ALA A 127 -19.27 -16.04 -7.80
CA ALA A 127 -20.55 -16.14 -7.12
C ALA A 127 -21.72 -15.74 -8.04
N ALA A 128 -21.57 -14.67 -8.82
CA ALA A 128 -22.62 -14.20 -9.72
C ALA A 128 -22.97 -15.21 -10.83
N ARG A 129 -22.02 -16.05 -11.26
CA ARG A 129 -22.28 -17.16 -12.20
C ARG A 129 -23.19 -18.25 -11.63
N CYS A 130 -23.34 -18.34 -10.32
CA CYS A 130 -24.26 -19.27 -9.68
C CYS A 130 -25.70 -18.74 -9.65
N SER A 131 -25.94 -17.48 -10.02
CA SER A 131 -27.28 -16.88 -10.08
C SER A 131 -27.90 -17.09 -11.47
N PRO A 132 -29.15 -17.59 -11.57
CA PRO A 132 -29.89 -17.67 -12.84
C PRO A 132 -30.23 -16.30 -13.44
N ALA A 133 -30.29 -15.23 -12.61
CA ALA A 133 -30.57 -13.85 -13.05
C ALA A 133 -29.35 -13.16 -13.69
N SER A 134 -28.46 -13.93 -14.33
CA SER A 134 -27.08 -13.57 -14.70
C SER A 134 -26.93 -12.47 -15.76
N ILE A 135 -28.01 -11.91 -16.29
CA ILE A 135 -27.96 -10.89 -17.36
C ILE A 135 -27.29 -9.58 -16.86
N MET A 136 -27.39 -9.26 -15.57
CA MET A 136 -26.73 -8.08 -15.00
C MET A 136 -25.25 -8.32 -14.62
N ALA A 137 -24.74 -9.55 -14.73
CA ALA A 137 -23.45 -9.98 -14.16
C ALA A 137 -22.23 -9.84 -15.11
N GLN A 138 -22.36 -9.22 -16.27
CA GLN A 138 -21.31 -9.26 -17.30
C GLN A 138 -21.09 -7.98 -18.11
N LYS A 139 -21.13 -6.79 -17.49
CA LYS A 139 -20.43 -5.65 -18.10
C LYS A 139 -18.93 -5.82 -17.91
N LYS A 140 -18.31 -6.77 -18.64
CA LYS A 140 -16.85 -6.99 -18.66
C LYS A 140 -16.11 -5.67 -18.83
N TYR A 141 -16.70 -4.76 -19.61
CA TYR A 141 -16.25 -3.38 -19.78
C TYR A 141 -16.18 -2.58 -18.47
N LEU A 142 -17.22 -2.60 -17.62
CA LEU A 142 -17.23 -1.88 -16.35
C LEU A 142 -16.14 -2.38 -15.40
N ASN A 143 -15.88 -3.69 -15.40
CA ASN A 143 -14.83 -4.27 -14.55
C ASN A 143 -13.44 -3.92 -15.05
N PHE A 144 -13.25 -3.96 -16.37
CA PHE A 144 -12.02 -3.52 -17.00
C PHE A 144 -11.75 -2.04 -16.72
N LEU A 145 -12.77 -1.19 -16.88
CA LEU A 145 -12.70 0.23 -16.55
C LEU A 145 -12.36 0.45 -15.07
N MET A 146 -13.00 -0.28 -14.16
CA MET A 146 -12.71 -0.19 -12.73
C MET A 146 -11.26 -0.58 -12.43
N MET A 147 -10.76 -1.66 -13.03
CA MET A 147 -9.37 -2.06 -12.90
C MET A 147 -8.40 -0.99 -13.42
N ILE A 148 -8.68 -0.36 -14.56
CA ILE A 148 -7.89 0.77 -15.06
C ILE A 148 -7.88 1.91 -14.05
N ILE A 149 -9.05 2.32 -13.56
CA ILE A 149 -9.18 3.42 -12.60
C ILE A 149 -8.36 3.15 -11.34
N PHE A 150 -8.46 1.94 -10.75
CA PHE A 150 -7.69 1.59 -9.56
C PHE A 150 -6.17 1.54 -9.81
N HIS A 151 -5.70 1.28 -11.03
CA HIS A 151 -4.27 1.35 -11.38
C HIS A 151 -3.79 2.76 -11.70
N LEU A 152 -4.69 3.67 -12.11
CA LEU A 152 -4.34 5.08 -12.29
C LEU A 152 -4.03 5.77 -10.97
N PHE A 153 -4.68 5.38 -9.86
CA PHE A 153 -4.41 5.95 -8.53
C PHE A 153 -2.94 5.83 -8.11
N PRO A 154 -2.30 4.65 -8.10
CA PRO A 154 -0.87 4.51 -7.82
C PRO A 154 0.03 5.44 -8.65
N ILE A 155 -0.27 5.59 -9.94
CA ILE A 155 0.48 6.48 -10.84
C ILE A 155 0.31 7.95 -10.40
N MET A 156 -0.92 8.38 -10.14
CA MET A 156 -1.21 9.74 -9.70
C MET A 156 -0.62 10.06 -8.32
N ILE A 157 -0.68 9.11 -7.39
CA ILE A 157 -0.06 9.20 -6.06
C ILE A 157 1.46 9.38 -6.22
N THR A 158 2.09 8.57 -7.07
CA THR A 158 3.54 8.62 -7.30
C THR A 158 3.96 9.95 -7.93
N ILE A 159 3.24 10.41 -8.96
CA ILE A 159 3.55 11.69 -9.63
C ILE A 159 3.36 12.88 -8.67
N SER A 160 2.29 12.88 -7.87
CA SER A 160 2.02 13.97 -6.92
C SER A 160 3.05 14.02 -5.79
N LEU A 161 3.46 12.87 -5.24
CA LEU A 161 4.54 12.79 -4.25
C LEU A 161 5.88 13.22 -4.85
N TYR A 162 6.21 12.76 -6.05
CA TYR A 162 7.45 13.17 -6.73
C TYR A 162 7.51 14.69 -6.95
N LYS A 163 6.37 15.30 -7.30
CA LYS A 163 6.23 16.75 -7.48
C LYS A 163 6.17 17.53 -6.16
N SER A 164 5.96 16.87 -5.02
CA SER A 164 5.92 17.53 -3.71
C SER A 164 7.30 17.74 -3.08
N ARG A 165 8.38 17.39 -3.80
CA ARG A 165 9.75 17.64 -3.36
C ARG A 165 9.98 19.12 -3.08
N LEU A 166 10.69 19.39 -1.98
CA LEU A 166 11.21 20.71 -1.64
C LEU A 166 12.71 20.78 -1.93
N THR A 167 13.18 21.96 -2.31
CA THR A 167 14.61 22.29 -2.36
C THR A 167 15.19 22.38 -0.94
N MET A 168 16.51 22.26 -0.79
CA MET A 168 17.13 22.35 0.54
C MET A 168 16.93 23.72 1.20
N GLU A 169 16.87 24.79 0.40
CA GLU A 169 16.58 26.14 0.90
C GLU A 169 15.14 26.25 1.45
N GLU A 170 14.16 25.72 0.72
CA GLU A 170 12.76 25.68 1.16
C GLU A 170 12.57 24.83 2.43
N LYS A 171 13.28 23.69 2.52
CA LYS A 171 13.27 22.84 3.72
C LYS A 171 13.80 23.60 4.94
N ARG A 172 14.98 24.23 4.80
CA ARG A 172 15.59 25.01 5.88
C ARG A 172 14.67 26.16 6.31
N ALA A 173 14.12 26.91 5.35
CA ALA A 173 13.19 28.00 5.66
C ALA A 173 11.92 27.50 6.39
N SER A 174 11.37 26.35 6.00
CA SER A 174 10.21 25.75 6.68
C SER A 174 10.57 25.24 8.09
N ILE A 175 11.78 24.69 8.29
CA ILE A 175 12.27 24.29 9.62
C ILE A 175 12.50 25.51 10.50
N ASP A 176 13.18 26.54 10.02
CA ASP A 176 13.46 27.77 10.77
C ASP A 176 12.15 28.42 11.27
N LEU A 177 11.10 28.37 10.44
CA LEU A 177 9.79 28.94 10.77
C LEU A 177 8.98 28.09 11.75
N ASN A 178 8.93 26.77 11.52
CA ASN A 178 8.02 25.87 12.25
C ASN A 178 8.68 25.12 13.42
N PHE A 179 10.01 24.97 13.38
CA PHE A 179 10.83 24.17 14.29
C PHE A 179 12.20 24.83 14.55
N PRO A 180 12.25 26.09 15.03
CA PRO A 180 13.48 26.89 15.14
C PRO A 180 14.55 26.27 16.06
N ASP A 181 14.16 25.42 17.01
CA ASP A 181 15.09 24.74 17.92
C ASP A 181 15.88 23.61 17.22
N CYS A 182 15.46 23.20 16.03
CA CYS A 182 15.91 21.96 15.39
C CYS A 182 16.75 22.17 14.14
N VAL A 183 17.04 23.43 13.78
CA VAL A 183 17.77 23.83 12.57
C VAL A 183 19.12 23.12 12.42
N GLY A 184 19.86 22.94 13.53
CA GLY A 184 21.16 22.29 13.54
C GLY A 184 21.13 20.77 13.30
N VAL A 185 19.95 20.15 13.27
CA VAL A 185 19.77 18.69 13.15
C VAL A 185 19.61 18.25 11.69
N PHE A 186 19.29 19.15 10.76
CA PHE A 186 18.72 18.78 9.45
C PHE A 186 19.61 18.96 8.23
N ASP A 187 20.93 19.01 8.40
CA ASP A 187 21.87 19.04 7.27
C ASP A 187 22.29 17.64 6.77
N GLU A 188 21.42 16.65 6.96
CA GLU A 188 21.66 15.30 6.48
C GLU A 188 21.06 15.06 5.09
N PHE A 189 21.88 14.53 4.17
CA PHE A 189 21.46 14.17 2.81
C PHE A 189 20.24 13.22 2.78
N THR A 190 20.10 12.38 3.79
CA THR A 190 19.05 11.37 3.89
C THR A 190 17.74 11.90 4.49
N PHE A 191 17.71 13.15 4.92
CA PHE A 191 16.52 13.79 5.46
C PHE A 191 15.63 14.36 4.35
N ASP A 192 14.35 13.97 4.38
CA ASP A 192 13.33 14.56 3.53
C ASP A 192 12.13 15.03 4.34
N MET A 193 11.52 16.13 3.90
CA MET A 193 10.34 16.70 4.53
C MET A 193 9.43 17.33 3.49
N TYR A 194 8.18 17.49 3.89
CA TYR A 194 7.10 17.99 3.09
C TYR A 194 6.37 19.09 3.85
N ASP A 195 6.12 20.20 3.18
CA ASP A 195 5.31 21.30 3.70
C ASP A 195 4.30 21.69 2.62
N TYR A 196 3.02 21.52 2.94
CA TYR A 196 1.95 21.83 2.01
C TYR A 196 1.74 23.33 1.78
N ASN A 197 2.22 24.18 2.69
CA ASN A 197 2.15 25.63 2.53
C ASN A 197 3.17 26.11 1.48
N VAL A 198 4.30 25.41 1.36
CA VAL A 198 5.33 25.68 0.36
C VAL A 198 5.02 24.98 -0.96
N ASN A 199 4.69 23.69 -0.91
CA ASN A 199 4.37 22.91 -2.10
C ASN A 199 3.03 22.16 -1.94
N SER A 200 2.00 22.72 -2.56
CA SER A 200 0.63 22.19 -2.51
C SER A 200 0.45 20.82 -3.18
N ASN A 201 1.42 20.35 -3.98
CA ASN A 201 1.38 18.98 -4.52
C ASN A 201 1.36 17.93 -3.40
N PHE A 202 1.87 18.26 -2.21
CA PHE A 202 1.75 17.36 -1.06
C PHE A 202 0.28 17.15 -0.64
N LEU A 203 -0.56 18.19 -0.67
CA LEU A 203 -2.01 18.02 -0.42
C LEU A 203 -2.69 17.21 -1.51
N VAL A 204 -2.26 17.38 -2.77
CA VAL A 204 -2.76 16.57 -3.89
C VAL A 204 -2.42 15.10 -3.67
N PHE A 205 -1.21 14.79 -3.22
CA PHE A 205 -0.81 13.44 -2.82
C PHE A 205 -1.71 12.89 -1.71
N VAL A 206 -1.88 13.63 -0.61
CA VAL A 206 -2.76 13.23 0.51
C VAL A 206 -4.20 13.00 0.05
N ALA A 207 -4.72 13.85 -0.84
CA ALA A 207 -6.05 13.73 -1.41
C ALA A 207 -6.21 12.44 -2.24
N PHE A 208 -5.24 12.11 -3.10
CA PHE A 208 -5.27 10.88 -3.89
C PHE A 208 -5.16 9.62 -3.02
N VAL A 209 -4.29 9.63 -1.99
CA VAL A 209 -4.18 8.53 -1.02
C VAL A 209 -5.51 8.33 -0.29
N SER A 210 -6.10 9.42 0.22
CA SER A 210 -7.39 9.38 0.92
C SER A 210 -8.50 8.87 0.01
N ALA A 211 -8.57 9.35 -1.23
CA ALA A 211 -9.54 8.90 -2.21
C ALA A 211 -9.37 7.41 -2.56
N LEU A 212 -8.13 6.93 -2.69
CA LEU A 212 -7.85 5.50 -2.94
C LEU A 212 -8.34 4.62 -1.78
N ILE A 213 -8.07 5.02 -0.54
CA ILE A 213 -8.50 4.31 0.66
C ILE A 213 -10.04 4.23 0.72
N VAL A 214 -10.72 5.36 0.56
CA VAL A 214 -12.20 5.41 0.57
C VAL A 214 -12.77 4.56 -0.57
N ALA A 215 -12.24 4.70 -1.79
CA ALA A 215 -12.68 3.93 -2.95
C ALA A 215 -12.46 2.42 -2.74
N PHE A 216 -11.34 2.03 -2.15
CA PHE A 216 -11.03 0.64 -1.84
C PHE A 216 -12.02 0.03 -0.87
N PHE A 217 -12.26 0.66 0.28
CA PHE A 217 -13.20 0.14 1.28
C PHE A 217 -14.65 0.14 0.76
N ALA A 218 -15.06 1.18 0.03
CA ALA A 218 -16.39 1.22 -0.58
C ALA A 218 -16.58 0.12 -1.62
N CYS A 219 -15.61 -0.07 -2.52
CA CYS A 219 -15.67 -1.08 -3.58
C CYS A 219 -15.61 -2.50 -3.03
N SER A 220 -14.62 -2.82 -2.20
CA SER A 220 -14.45 -4.14 -1.58
C SER A 220 -15.63 -4.50 -0.68
N GLY A 221 -16.14 -3.54 0.11
CA GLY A 221 -17.33 -3.69 0.94
C GLY A 221 -18.58 -3.98 0.11
N TYR A 222 -18.81 -3.21 -0.97
CA TYR A 222 -19.92 -3.44 -1.89
C TYR A 222 -19.87 -4.83 -2.55
N LEU A 223 -18.70 -5.22 -3.08
CA LEU A 223 -18.48 -6.52 -3.72
C LEU A 223 -18.67 -7.67 -2.75
N THR A 224 -18.18 -7.53 -1.51
CA THR A 224 -18.36 -8.50 -0.43
C THR A 224 -19.83 -8.66 -0.08
N TRP A 225 -20.53 -7.55 0.20
CA TRP A 225 -21.95 -7.56 0.52
C TRP A 225 -22.80 -8.23 -0.58
N ARG A 226 -22.56 -7.86 -1.83
CA ARG A 226 -23.21 -8.48 -3.00
C ARG A 226 -22.93 -9.98 -3.08
N THR A 227 -21.68 -10.38 -2.88
CA THR A 227 -21.26 -11.79 -2.93
C THR A 227 -21.95 -12.60 -1.83
N VAL A 228 -21.98 -12.09 -0.60
CA VAL A 228 -22.70 -12.73 0.52
C VAL A 228 -24.20 -12.82 0.24
N LYS A 229 -24.82 -11.77 -0.31
CA LYS A 229 -26.24 -11.78 -0.69
C LYS A 229 -26.54 -12.90 -1.70
N ILE A 230 -25.74 -13.01 -2.77
CA ILE A 230 -25.88 -14.06 -3.78
C ILE A 230 -25.73 -15.45 -3.15
N LEU A 231 -24.70 -15.65 -2.32
CA LEU A 231 -24.46 -16.93 -1.64
C LEU A 231 -25.61 -17.32 -0.70
N LYS A 232 -26.23 -16.35 0.00
CA LYS A 232 -27.39 -16.59 0.86
C LYS A 232 -28.65 -16.91 0.04
N THR A 233 -28.93 -16.14 -1.01
CA THR A 233 -30.13 -16.31 -1.85
C THR A 233 -30.14 -17.65 -2.58
N TYR A 234 -28.99 -18.07 -3.12
CA TYR A 234 -28.90 -19.31 -3.91
C TYR A 234 -28.32 -20.49 -3.13
N ARG A 235 -28.37 -20.45 -1.79
CA ARG A 235 -27.82 -21.48 -0.91
C ARG A 235 -28.39 -22.87 -1.18
N THR A 236 -29.67 -22.96 -1.54
CA THR A 236 -30.36 -24.22 -1.81
C THR A 236 -30.01 -24.83 -3.17
N ILE A 237 -29.52 -24.01 -4.11
CA ILE A 237 -29.17 -24.42 -5.48
C ILE A 237 -27.68 -24.79 -5.57
N ILE A 238 -26.84 -24.13 -4.79
CA ILE A 238 -25.39 -24.35 -4.79
C ILE A 238 -25.05 -25.57 -3.93
N SER A 239 -24.18 -26.46 -4.42
CA SER A 239 -23.73 -27.60 -3.63
C SER A 239 -22.99 -27.17 -2.35
N THR A 240 -23.15 -27.94 -1.27
CA THR A 240 -22.53 -27.64 0.04
C THR A 240 -21.02 -27.43 -0.05
N ARG A 241 -20.33 -28.21 -0.91
CA ARG A 241 -18.90 -28.08 -1.17
C ARG A 241 -18.55 -26.72 -1.79
N THR A 242 -19.28 -26.30 -2.83
CA THR A 242 -19.03 -25.03 -3.52
C THR A 242 -19.34 -23.83 -2.62
N TYR A 243 -20.43 -23.91 -1.85
CA TYR A 243 -20.80 -22.88 -0.87
C TYR A 243 -19.71 -22.69 0.20
N ARG A 244 -19.23 -23.79 0.80
CA ARG A 244 -18.16 -23.75 1.81
C ARG A 244 -16.88 -23.12 1.25
N MET A 245 -16.47 -23.56 0.05
CA MET A 245 -15.27 -23.03 -0.61
C MET A 245 -15.36 -21.52 -0.89
N GLN A 246 -16.52 -21.01 -1.34
CA GLN A 246 -16.71 -19.57 -1.56
C GLN A 246 -16.69 -18.77 -0.25
N ARG A 247 -17.33 -19.28 0.80
CA ARG A 247 -17.35 -18.62 2.12
C ARG A 247 -15.97 -18.56 2.76
N GLU A 248 -15.24 -19.68 2.80
CA GLU A 248 -13.89 -19.75 3.39
C GLU A 248 -12.92 -18.84 2.64
N SER A 249 -12.97 -18.85 1.31
CA SER A 249 -12.12 -17.98 0.51
C SER A 249 -12.44 -16.48 0.67
N LEU A 250 -13.72 -16.13 0.83
CA LEU A 250 -14.12 -14.74 1.08
C LEU A 250 -13.69 -14.29 2.48
N ALA A 251 -13.81 -15.16 3.48
CA ALA A 251 -13.32 -14.88 4.83
C ALA A 251 -11.80 -14.67 4.84
N ALA A 252 -11.04 -15.51 4.13
CA ALA A 252 -9.60 -15.32 3.99
C ALA A 252 -9.25 -13.98 3.32
N LEU A 253 -10.00 -13.56 2.29
CA LEU A 253 -9.79 -12.28 1.62
C LEU A 253 -10.12 -11.09 2.52
N ILE A 254 -11.17 -11.18 3.34
CA ILE A 254 -11.50 -10.14 4.34
C ILE A 254 -10.38 -10.06 5.39
N ALA A 255 -9.86 -11.21 5.85
CA ALA A 255 -8.75 -11.26 6.78
C ALA A 255 -7.43 -10.71 6.21
N GLN A 256 -7.28 -10.61 4.88
CA GLN A 256 -6.13 -9.95 4.24
C GLN A 256 -6.28 -8.43 4.19
N VAL A 257 -7.49 -7.90 4.41
CA VAL A 257 -7.79 -6.46 4.41
C VAL A 257 -7.83 -5.87 5.83
N CYS A 258 -8.22 -6.70 6.81
CA CYS A 258 -8.23 -6.35 8.24
C CYS A 258 -6.84 -6.47 8.84
#